data_AF-A0A0D2XJV6-F1
#
_entry.id   AF-A0A0D2XJV6-F1
#
_cell.length_a   1.000
_cell.length_b   1.000
_cell.length_c   1.000
_cell.angle_alpha   90.00
_cell.angle_beta   90.00
_cell.angle_gamma   90.00
#
_symmetry.space_group_name_H-M   'P 1'
#
loop_
_entity.id
_entity.type
_entity.pdbx_description
1 polymer ?
#
loop_
_entity_poly.entity_id
_entity_poly.type
_entity_poly.pdbx_seq_one_letter_code
_entity_poly.pdbx_strand_id
1 'polypeptide(L)'
;MASGYGMNGGVGRCFPFWQEVMGCYVVNTTAADDSGKKKCGLVLEDYYECLHHKKEHARALAMQAAYARSESATARDDAPSVKQIRSLGLIDKEEDTKKVLGQS
;
A
#
# COMPACT_ATOMS: atom_id res chain seq x y z
N MET A 1 -17.02 -13.54 -20.80
CA MET A 1 -16.05 -13.40 -19.70
C MET A 1 -15.82 -11.92 -19.45
N ALA A 2 -16.08 -11.40 -18.25
CA ALA A 2 -15.71 -10.03 -17.88
C ALA A 2 -14.26 -10.00 -17.40
N SER A 3 -13.34 -10.46 -18.25
CA SER A 3 -11.91 -10.57 -17.98
C SER A 3 -11.27 -9.18 -17.93
N GLY A 4 -11.48 -8.47 -16.83
CA GLY A 4 -10.90 -7.15 -16.58
C GLY A 4 -11.81 -6.10 -15.94
N TYR A 5 -13.10 -6.38 -15.73
CA TYR A 5 -14.03 -5.42 -15.13
C TYR A 5 -14.23 -5.67 -13.63
N GLY A 6 -14.23 -4.58 -12.86
CA GLY A 6 -14.48 -4.58 -11.41
C GLY A 6 -15.97 -4.43 -11.07
N MET A 7 -16.27 -4.45 -9.77
CA MET A 7 -17.64 -4.39 -9.22
C MET A 7 -18.44 -3.15 -9.71
N ASN A 8 -17.75 -2.04 -9.97
CA ASN A 8 -18.36 -0.77 -10.39
C ASN A 8 -18.44 -0.62 -11.92
N GLY A 9 -18.22 -1.69 -12.69
CA GLY A 9 -18.25 -1.66 -14.16
C GLY A 9 -17.04 -1.01 -14.83
N GLY A 10 -16.14 -0.40 -14.07
CA GLY A 10 -14.83 0.09 -14.54
C GLY A 10 -13.78 -1.02 -14.63
N VAL A 11 -12.57 -0.67 -15.07
CA VAL A 11 -11.43 -1.59 -15.06
C VAL A 11 -11.10 -2.04 -13.63
N GLY A 12 -10.79 -3.33 -13.47
CA GLY A 12 -10.40 -3.90 -12.19
C GLY A 12 -9.05 -3.37 -11.72
N ARG A 13 -8.82 -3.36 -10.39
CA ARG A 13 -7.59 -2.81 -9.77
C ARG A 13 -6.29 -3.32 -10.41
N CYS A 14 -6.22 -4.61 -10.71
CA CYS A 14 -5.03 -5.26 -11.27
C CYS A 14 -5.10 -5.48 -12.79
N PHE A 15 -6.07 -4.86 -13.47
CA PHE A 15 -6.21 -4.99 -14.93
C PHE A 15 -5.02 -4.43 -15.70
N PRO A 16 -4.41 -3.29 -15.35
CA PRO A 16 -3.21 -2.80 -16.04
C PRO A 16 -2.04 -3.80 -16.00
N PHE A 17 -1.77 -4.41 -14.84
CA PHE A 17 -0.74 -5.46 -14.73
C PHE A 17 -1.06 -6.68 -15.58
N TRP A 18 -2.33 -7.06 -15.70
CA TRP A 18 -2.75 -8.14 -16.61
C TRP A 18 -2.51 -7.78 -18.08
N GLN A 19 -2.75 -6.53 -18.48
CA GLN A 19 -2.45 -6.06 -19.84
C GLN A 19 -0.97 -6.15 -20.16
N GLU A 20 -0.09 -5.83 -19.20
CA GLU A 20 1.36 -6.00 -19.37
C GLU A 20 1.76 -7.47 -19.53
N VAL A 21 1.17 -8.39 -18.76
CA VAL A 21 1.39 -9.85 -18.93
C VAL A 21 0.97 -10.29 -20.33
N MET A 22 -0.20 -9.86 -20.79
CA MET A 22 -0.70 -10.18 -22.13
C MET A 22 0.17 -9.56 -23.23
N GLY A 23 0.59 -8.30 -23.07
CA GLY A 23 1.53 -7.65 -23.99
C GLY A 23 2.82 -8.45 -24.11
N CYS A 24 3.39 -8.88 -22.97
CA CYS A 24 4.61 -9.68 -22.98
C CYS A 24 4.40 -11.05 -23.65
N TYR A 25 3.28 -11.73 -23.40
CA TYR A 25 2.97 -13.01 -24.02
C TYR A 25 2.78 -12.88 -25.54
N VAL A 26 2.08 -11.85 -26.01
CA VAL A 26 1.87 -11.61 -27.44
C VAL A 26 3.18 -11.38 -28.19
N VAL A 27 4.15 -10.70 -27.57
CA VAL A 27 5.46 -10.44 -28.20
C VAL A 27 6.38 -11.66 -28.17
N ASN A 28 6.25 -12.54 -27.17
CA ASN A 28 7.20 -13.63 -26.94
C ASN A 28 6.67 -15.03 -27.26
N THR A 29 5.41 -15.17 -27.69
CA THR A 29 4.81 -16.47 -27.99
C THR A 29 4.14 -16.46 -29.35
N THR A 30 3.96 -17.65 -29.92
CA THR A 30 3.15 -17.86 -31.12
C THR A 30 2.11 -18.94 -30.83
N ALA A 31 1.17 -19.15 -31.76
CA ALA A 31 0.18 -20.22 -31.62
C ALA A 31 0.81 -21.63 -31.56
N ALA A 32 2.03 -21.80 -32.09
CA ALA A 32 2.72 -23.09 -32.16
C ALA A 32 3.84 -23.26 -31.11
N ASP A 33 4.33 -22.17 -30.51
CA ASP A 33 5.41 -22.19 -29.52
C ASP A 33 5.13 -21.20 -28.38
N ASP A 34 5.05 -21.72 -27.17
CA ASP A 34 4.78 -20.96 -25.95
C ASP A 34 5.95 -20.92 -24.96
N SER A 35 7.12 -21.45 -25.35
CA SER A 35 8.32 -21.49 -24.53
C SER A 35 8.78 -20.11 -24.05
N GLY A 36 8.48 -19.06 -24.83
CA GLY A 36 8.80 -17.67 -24.53
C GLY A 36 8.00 -17.06 -23.37
N LYS A 37 6.92 -17.69 -22.88
CA LYS A 37 6.18 -17.25 -21.67
C LYS A 37 7.10 -17.08 -20.45
N LYS A 38 8.15 -17.89 -20.35
CA LYS A 38 9.12 -17.84 -19.25
C LYS A 38 9.84 -16.48 -19.14
N LYS A 39 10.00 -15.76 -20.26
CA LYS A 39 10.62 -14.42 -20.28
C LYS A 39 9.76 -13.38 -19.56
N CYS A 40 8.45 -13.63 -19.48
CA CYS A 40 7.47 -12.73 -18.89
C CYS A 40 7.23 -12.99 -17.39
N GLY A 41 8.11 -13.78 -16.73
CA GLY A 41 7.96 -14.15 -15.33
C GLY A 41 7.90 -12.95 -14.38
N LEU A 42 8.68 -11.90 -14.63
CA LEU A 42 8.70 -10.71 -13.77
C LEU A 42 7.35 -9.95 -13.81
N VAL A 43 6.82 -9.71 -15.00
CA VAL A 43 5.52 -9.04 -15.17
C VAL A 43 4.38 -9.89 -14.59
N LEU A 44 4.50 -11.22 -14.71
CA LEU A 44 3.57 -12.15 -14.09
C LEU A 44 3.63 -12.08 -12.56
N GLU A 45 4.82 -11.98 -11.98
CA GLU A 45 4.99 -11.78 -10.54
C GLU A 45 4.34 -10.48 -10.07
N ASP A 46 4.46 -9.38 -10.81
CA ASP A 46 3.83 -8.10 -10.46
C ASP A 46 2.29 -8.19 -10.48
N TYR A 47 1.73 -8.92 -11.45
CA TYR A 47 0.29 -9.21 -11.47
C TYR A 47 -0.16 -10.00 -10.24
N TYR A 48 0.59 -11.05 -9.85
CA TYR A 48 0.29 -11.83 -8.63
C TYR A 48 0.53 -11.03 -7.34
N GLU A 49 1.49 -10.10 -7.34
CA GLU A 49 1.69 -9.16 -6.26
C GLU A 49 0.45 -8.30 -6.10
N CYS A 50 -0.06 -7.66 -7.16
CA CYS A 50 -1.26 -6.83 -7.08
C CYS A 50 -2.51 -7.60 -6.58
N LEU A 51 -2.62 -8.88 -6.93
CA LEU A 51 -3.76 -9.71 -6.49
C LEU A 51 -3.71 -10.06 -5.01
N HIS A 52 -2.51 -10.36 -4.47
CA HIS A 52 -2.37 -10.99 -3.17
C HIS A 52 -1.58 -10.16 -2.15
N HIS A 53 -0.92 -9.10 -2.57
CA HIS A 53 -0.12 -8.17 -1.76
C HIS A 53 0.85 -8.86 -0.79
N LYS A 54 1.42 -10.02 -1.17
CA LYS A 54 2.28 -10.81 -0.28
C LYS A 54 3.57 -10.08 0.06
N LYS A 55 4.22 -9.50 -0.96
CA LYS A 55 5.48 -8.78 -0.81
C LYS A 55 5.25 -7.50 0.00
N GLU A 56 4.17 -6.77 -0.29
CA GLU A 56 3.81 -5.57 0.47
C GLU A 56 3.47 -5.89 1.94
N HIS A 57 2.66 -6.91 2.21
CA HIS A 57 2.33 -7.31 3.58
C HIS A 57 3.58 -7.71 4.38
N ALA A 58 4.49 -8.50 3.78
CA ALA A 58 5.75 -8.86 4.42
C ALA A 58 6.62 -7.63 4.72
N ARG A 59 6.68 -6.67 3.80
CA ARG A 59 7.42 -5.41 3.98
C ARG A 59 6.80 -4.56 5.10
N ALA A 60 5.48 -4.41 5.12
CA ALA A 60 4.77 -3.66 6.16
C ALA A 60 5.04 -4.24 7.55
N LEU A 61 4.99 -5.57 7.71
CA LEU A 61 5.34 -6.23 8.96
C LEU A 61 6.79 -6.00 9.37
N ALA A 62 7.74 -6.10 8.43
CA ALA A 62 9.15 -5.83 8.71
C ALA A 62 9.38 -4.37 9.16
N MET A 63 8.69 -3.41 8.53
CA MET A 63 8.75 -2.00 8.92
C MET A 63 8.15 -1.76 10.30
N GLN A 64 6.99 -2.35 10.60
CA GLN A 64 6.37 -2.26 11.93
C GLN A 64 7.27 -2.84 13.03
N ALA A 65 7.90 -3.99 12.78
CA ALA A 65 8.84 -4.60 13.71
C ALA A 65 10.11 -3.76 13.89
N ALA A 66 10.59 -3.08 12.84
CA ALA A 66 11.70 -2.14 12.96
C ALA A 66 11.30 -0.90 13.77
N TYR A 67 10.11 -0.35 13.51
CA TYR A 67 9.57 0.81 14.21
C TYR A 67 9.38 0.55 15.71
N ALA A 68 8.82 -0.61 16.08
CA ALA A 68 8.66 -1.01 17.47
C ALA A 68 10.01 -1.16 18.20
N ARG A 69 11.04 -1.65 17.50
CA ARG A 69 12.41 -1.73 18.05
C ARG A 69 13.06 -0.35 18.22
N SER A 70 12.83 0.59 17.31
CA SER A 70 13.34 1.95 17.48
C SER A 70 12.64 2.69 18.62
N GLU A 71 11.32 2.53 18.77
CA GLU A 71 10.56 3.15 19.87
C GLU A 71 10.96 2.64 21.25
N SER A 72 11.39 1.38 21.38
CA SER A 72 11.87 0.86 22.66
C SER A 72 13.33 1.24 22.96
N ALA A 73 14.13 1.50 21.93
CA ALA A 73 15.54 1.86 22.05
C ALA A 73 15.79 3.37 22.25
N THR A 74 14.85 4.21 21.84
CA THR A 74 14.93 5.67 21.98
C THR A 74 13.83 6.18 22.91
N ALA A 75 14.16 7.10 23.83
CA ALA A 75 13.11 7.79 24.59
C ALA A 75 12.19 8.50 23.58
N ARG A 76 10.87 8.39 23.78
CA ARG A 76 9.87 9.01 22.91
C ARG A 76 9.93 10.55 23.04
N ASP A 77 10.91 11.17 22.41
CA ASP A 77 11.04 12.63 22.36
C ASP A 77 10.02 13.24 21.38
N ASP A 78 9.58 12.48 20.37
CA ASP A 78 8.60 12.91 19.34
C ASP A 78 7.14 12.49 19.64
N ALA A 79 6.83 12.03 20.86
CA ALA A 79 5.45 11.70 21.20
C ALA A 79 4.57 12.96 21.15
N PRO A 80 3.42 12.94 20.46
CA PRO A 80 2.55 14.10 20.39
C PRO A 80 2.06 14.45 21.78
N SER A 81 2.25 15.70 22.18
CA SER A 81 1.77 16.18 23.47
C SER A 81 0.24 16.09 23.55
N VAL A 82 -0.31 15.98 24.77
CA VAL A 82 -1.78 15.95 24.99
C VAL A 82 -2.48 17.14 24.31
N LYS A 83 -1.81 18.29 24.24
CA LYS A 83 -2.31 19.48 23.53
C LYS A 83 -2.36 19.27 22.01
N GLN A 84 -1.33 18.67 21.41
CA GLN A 84 -1.28 18.36 19.98
C GLN A 84 -2.34 17.34 19.55
N ILE A 85 -2.57 16.31 20.38
CA ILE A 85 -3.60 15.30 20.09
C ILE A 85 -5.00 15.92 20.09
N ARG A 86 -5.29 16.80 21.06
CA ARG A 86 -6.62 17.43 21.21
C ARG A 86 -6.90 18.54 20.19
N SER A 87 -5.86 19.25 19.75
CA SER A 87 -5.96 20.26 18.69
C SER A 87 -5.82 19.66 17.29
N LEU A 88 -5.67 18.34 17.15
CA LEU A 88 -5.35 17.67 15.87
C LEU A 88 -4.14 18.30 15.15
N GLY A 89 -3.20 18.89 15.91
CA GLY A 89 -2.03 19.59 15.37
C GLY A 89 -2.27 21.03 14.90
N LEU A 90 -3.40 21.66 15.24
CA LEU A 90 -3.66 23.08 14.95
C LEU A 90 -2.80 24.00 15.84
N ILE A 91 -1.98 24.84 15.22
CA ILE A 91 -1.20 25.90 15.86
C ILE A 91 -2.18 27.03 16.30
N ASP A 92 -1.94 27.63 17.47
CA ASP A 92 -2.71 28.76 18.04
C ASP A 92 -4.15 28.49 18.54
N LYS A 93 -4.55 27.24 18.75
CA LYS A 93 -5.87 26.87 19.31
C LYS A 93 -5.88 26.56 20.82
N GLU A 94 -5.10 27.32 21.60
CA GLU A 94 -5.00 27.11 23.04
C GLU A 94 -6.30 27.42 23.79
N GLU A 95 -7.05 28.42 23.34
CA GLU A 95 -8.34 28.83 23.92
C GLU A 95 -9.43 27.77 23.72
N ASP A 96 -9.50 27.18 22.51
CA ASP A 96 -10.40 26.06 22.22
C ASP A 96 -10.07 24.83 23.09
N THR A 97 -8.78 24.59 23.32
CA THR A 97 -8.31 23.48 24.18
C THR A 97 -8.66 23.70 25.65
N LYS A 98 -8.54 24.94 26.17
CA LYS A 98 -8.97 25.30 27.54
C LYS A 98 -10.47 25.16 27.73
N LYS A 99 -11.27 25.61 26.76
CA LYS A 99 -12.73 25.56 26.81
C LYS A 99 -13.27 24.12 26.89
N VAL A 100 -12.61 23.17 26.22
CA VAL A 100 -12.95 21.74 26.29
C VAL A 100 -12.49 21.10 27.61
N LEU A 101 -11.45 21.63 28.25
CA LEU A 101 -10.85 21.09 29.47
C LEU A 101 -11.59 21.45 30.76
N GLY A 102 -12.54 22.38 30.73
CA GLY A 102 -13.36 22.75 31.90
C GLY A 102 -12.54 23.25 33.10
N GLN A 103 -11.30 23.71 32.87
CA GLN A 103 -10.52 24.41 33.88
C GLN A 103 -10.95 25.87 33.86
N SER A 104 -11.86 26.21 34.77
CA SER A 104 -12.07 27.58 35.25
C SER A 104 -10.80 28.12 35.91
#